data_AF-A0A0F9KSK0-F1
#
_entry.id   AF-A0A0F9KSK0-F1
#
_cell.length_a   1.000
_cell.length_b   1.000
_cell.length_c   1.000
_cell.angle_alpha   90.00
_cell.angle_beta   90.00
_cell.angle_gamma   90.00
#
_symmetry.space_group_name_H-M   'P 1'
#
loop_
_entity.id
_entity.type
_entity.pdbx_description
1 polymer ?
#
loop_
_entity_poly.entity_id
_entity_poly.type
_entity_poly.pdbx_seq_one_letter_code
_entity_poly.pdbx_strand_id
1 'polypeptide(L)'
;GRIVWVSGPAVRADGMSDAKMYETVTVGDAKLVGEVIRLTGDVAFIQVYESTSGLKPGEPVVGTGNPLSVFLGPGIIGQIYDGIQRPLKELSKISGSYIGRGITTTPVDLTKNYHFVPTVSTGDEVSAGSILGTVKETDLIEHSIMVPPYHKVARLQIL
;
A
#
# COMPACT_ATOMS: atom_id res chain seq x y z
N GLY A 1 8.34 7.18 -16.35
CA GLY A 1 8.09 6.85 -17.76
C GLY A 1 6.81 7.45 -18.31
N ARG A 2 6.46 7.12 -19.55
CA ARG A 2 5.20 7.52 -20.21
C ARG A 2 4.55 6.34 -20.90
N ILE A 3 3.21 6.33 -20.97
CA ILE A 3 2.47 5.28 -21.67
C ILE A 3 2.80 5.32 -23.17
N VAL A 4 3.19 4.20 -23.75
CA VAL A 4 3.39 4.05 -25.20
C VAL A 4 2.32 3.17 -25.86
N TRP A 5 1.66 2.31 -25.07
CA TRP A 5 0.64 1.39 -25.57
C TRP A 5 -0.29 0.91 -24.46
N VAL A 6 -1.57 0.70 -24.82
CA VAL A 6 -2.62 0.19 -23.93
C VAL A 6 -3.41 -0.88 -24.67
N SER A 7 -3.62 -2.04 -24.06
CA SER A 7 -4.50 -3.10 -24.59
C SER A 7 -5.16 -3.85 -23.45
N GLY A 8 -6.46 -3.62 -23.28
CA GLY A 8 -7.17 -4.12 -22.11
C GLY A 8 -6.45 -3.66 -20.84
N PRO A 9 -6.18 -4.55 -19.87
CA PRO A 9 -5.57 -4.16 -18.61
C PRO A 9 -4.02 -4.10 -18.68
N ALA A 10 -3.42 -4.40 -19.85
CA ALA A 10 -1.98 -4.35 -20.05
C ALA A 10 -1.55 -3.01 -20.64
N VAL A 11 -0.54 -2.40 -20.02
CA VAL A 11 0.05 -1.11 -20.43
C VAL A 11 1.54 -1.29 -20.67
N ARG A 12 2.10 -0.59 -21.65
CA ARG A 12 3.56 -0.46 -21.80
C ARG A 12 3.96 0.99 -21.57
N ALA A 13 5.05 1.19 -20.86
CA ALA A 13 5.62 2.52 -20.63
C ALA A 13 7.11 2.56 -20.94
N ASP A 14 7.55 3.62 -21.63
CA ASP A 14 8.97 3.93 -21.88
C ASP A 14 9.55 4.85 -20.80
N GLY A 15 10.86 5.04 -20.74
CA GLY A 15 11.51 5.84 -19.71
C GLY A 15 11.33 5.25 -18.31
N MET A 16 11.45 3.92 -18.20
CA MET A 16 11.24 3.14 -16.98
C MET A 16 12.47 2.28 -16.61
N SER A 17 13.66 2.68 -17.04
CA SER A 17 14.94 2.00 -16.75
C SER A 17 15.22 1.80 -15.25
N ASP A 18 14.74 2.70 -14.39
CA ASP A 18 14.90 2.59 -12.92
C ASP A 18 13.83 1.72 -12.25
N ALA A 19 12.81 1.28 -13.00
CA ALA A 19 11.73 0.48 -12.45
C ALA A 19 12.18 -0.95 -12.15
N LYS A 20 11.60 -1.53 -11.09
CA LYS A 20 11.91 -2.90 -10.66
C LYS A 20 10.79 -3.87 -11.03
N MET A 21 11.18 -5.13 -11.18
CA MET A 21 10.25 -6.24 -11.32
C MET A 21 9.33 -6.31 -10.08
N TYR A 22 8.01 -6.43 -10.28
CA TYR A 22 6.97 -6.43 -9.24
C TYR A 22 6.76 -5.10 -8.51
N GLU A 23 7.39 -4.03 -8.98
CA GLU A 23 7.16 -2.70 -8.42
C GLU A 23 5.73 -2.22 -8.72
N THR A 24 5.08 -1.63 -7.72
CA THR A 24 3.81 -0.93 -7.91
C THR A 24 4.06 0.42 -8.57
N VAL A 25 3.21 0.80 -9.52
CA VAL A 25 3.27 2.05 -10.28
C VAL A 25 1.91 2.75 -10.26
N THR A 26 1.91 4.07 -10.38
CA THR A 26 0.71 4.84 -10.74
C THR A 26 0.71 5.12 -12.24
N VAL A 27 -0.38 4.79 -12.92
CA VAL A 27 -0.53 4.83 -14.38
C VAL A 27 -1.56 5.87 -14.78
N GLY A 28 -1.16 6.77 -15.66
CA GLY A 28 -2.02 7.79 -16.23
C GLY A 28 -2.24 9.00 -15.33
N ASP A 29 -2.92 10.01 -15.86
CA ASP A 29 -3.30 11.20 -15.09
C ASP A 29 -4.32 10.86 -13.99
N ALA A 30 -5.09 9.79 -14.19
CA ALA A 30 -6.01 9.22 -13.22
C ALA A 30 -5.29 8.44 -12.09
N LYS A 31 -3.96 8.27 -12.15
CA LYS A 31 -3.15 7.57 -11.14
C LYS A 31 -3.67 6.17 -10.80
N LEU A 32 -4.03 5.40 -11.81
CA LEU A 32 -4.50 4.02 -11.62
C LEU A 32 -3.38 3.16 -11.06
N VAL A 33 -3.71 2.25 -10.14
CA VAL A 33 -2.70 1.35 -9.57
C VAL A 33 -2.39 0.24 -10.56
N GLY A 34 -1.10 -0.02 -10.79
CA GLY A 34 -0.63 -1.17 -11.55
C GLY A 34 0.68 -1.72 -11.02
N GLU A 35 1.12 -2.84 -11.60
CA GLU A 35 2.33 -3.56 -11.22
C GLU A 35 3.19 -3.86 -12.44
N VAL A 36 4.49 -3.63 -12.34
CA VAL A 36 5.45 -4.03 -13.37
C VAL A 36 5.54 -5.55 -13.41
N ILE A 37 5.19 -6.14 -14.55
CA ILE A 37 5.19 -7.61 -14.80
C ILE A 37 6.27 -8.07 -15.78
N ARG A 38 6.93 -7.15 -16.49
CA ARG A 38 8.10 -7.43 -17.33
C ARG A 38 8.89 -6.15 -17.58
N LEU A 39 10.21 -6.27 -17.67
CA LEU A 39 11.12 -5.21 -18.11
C LEU A 39 11.85 -5.66 -19.38
N THR A 40 11.94 -4.79 -20.39
CA THR A 40 12.69 -5.04 -21.62
C THR A 40 13.40 -3.75 -22.03
N GLY A 41 14.70 -3.66 -21.72
CA GLY A 41 15.45 -2.41 -21.87
C GLY A 41 14.84 -1.32 -21.01
N ASP A 42 14.45 -0.20 -21.64
CA ASP A 42 13.83 0.95 -20.98
C ASP A 42 12.29 0.87 -20.94
N VAL A 43 11.71 -0.23 -21.40
CA VAL A 43 10.25 -0.43 -21.46
C VAL A 43 9.77 -1.34 -20.34
N ALA A 44 8.81 -0.86 -19.55
CA ALA A 44 8.08 -1.64 -18.56
C ALA A 44 6.72 -2.09 -19.11
N PHE A 45 6.38 -3.35 -18.89
CA PHE A 45 5.03 -3.88 -19.08
C PHE A 45 4.34 -3.89 -17.73
N ILE A 46 3.15 -3.31 -17.69
CA ILE A 46 2.43 -3.03 -16.46
C ILE A 46 1.05 -3.67 -16.55
N GLN A 47 0.68 -4.39 -15.49
CA GLN A 47 -0.66 -4.90 -15.27
C GLN A 47 -1.43 -3.90 -14.40
N VAL A 48 -2.45 -3.27 -14.96
CA VAL A 48 -3.30 -2.31 -14.22
C VAL A 48 -4.41 -3.08 -13.51
N TYR A 49 -4.69 -2.74 -12.25
CA TYR A 49 -5.71 -3.40 -11.41
C TYR A 49 -7.11 -2.77 -11.54
N GLU A 50 -7.20 -1.61 -12.18
CA GLU A 50 -8.44 -0.88 -12.46
C GLU A 50 -8.72 -0.82 -13.97
N SER A 51 -9.91 -0.35 -14.34
CA SER A 51 -10.26 -0.16 -15.75
C SER A 51 -9.35 0.89 -16.41
N THR A 52 -8.63 0.48 -17.45
CA THR A 52 -7.75 1.31 -18.30
C THR A 52 -8.51 2.18 -19.31
N SER A 53 -9.84 2.11 -19.33
CA SER A 53 -10.67 2.85 -20.27
C SER A 53 -10.39 4.35 -20.19
N GLY A 54 -9.95 4.94 -21.30
CA GLY A 54 -9.66 6.37 -21.38
C GLY A 54 -8.21 6.76 -21.11
N LEU A 55 -7.34 5.81 -20.71
CA LEU A 55 -5.90 6.03 -20.74
C LEU A 55 -5.42 6.26 -22.18
N LYS A 56 -4.43 7.14 -22.34
CA LYS A 56 -3.85 7.50 -23.65
C LYS A 56 -2.32 7.37 -23.62
N PRO A 57 -1.70 7.04 -24.77
CA PRO A 57 -0.27 7.22 -24.93
C PRO A 57 0.17 8.65 -24.59
N GLY A 58 1.33 8.79 -23.95
CA GLY A 58 1.94 10.04 -23.49
C GLY A 58 1.67 10.37 -22.02
N GLU A 59 0.64 9.79 -21.41
CA GLU A 59 0.32 9.99 -19.99
C GLU A 59 1.42 9.44 -19.05
N PRO A 60 1.57 9.99 -17.84
CA PRO A 60 2.68 9.65 -16.95
C PRO A 60 2.55 8.24 -16.36
N VAL A 61 3.70 7.61 -16.14
CA VAL A 61 3.83 6.42 -15.30
C VAL A 61 4.92 6.66 -14.27
N VAL A 62 4.56 6.52 -13.00
CA VAL A 62 5.45 6.80 -11.86
C VAL A 62 5.60 5.56 -11.00
N GLY A 63 6.84 5.16 -10.76
CA GLY A 63 7.20 4.08 -9.86
C GLY A 63 7.10 4.48 -8.39
N THR A 64 6.63 3.56 -7.54
CA THR A 64 6.59 3.76 -6.09
C THR A 64 7.88 3.27 -5.41
N GLY A 65 8.77 2.59 -6.14
CA GLY A 65 10.00 1.98 -5.64
C GLY A 65 9.79 0.71 -4.81
N ASN A 66 8.54 0.33 -4.54
CA ASN A 66 8.16 -0.74 -3.63
C ASN A 66 7.19 -1.73 -4.32
N PRO A 67 7.22 -3.01 -3.93
CA PRO A 67 6.20 -3.97 -4.36
C PRO A 67 4.85 -3.66 -3.72
N LEU A 68 3.79 -4.28 -4.27
CA LEU A 68 2.47 -4.19 -3.67
C LEU A 68 2.55 -4.69 -2.22
N SER A 69 2.18 -3.83 -1.29
CA SER A 69 2.33 -4.05 0.14
C SER A 69 1.01 -3.73 0.85
N VAL A 70 0.81 -4.36 2.00
CA VAL A 70 -0.36 -4.11 2.85
C VAL A 70 0.06 -3.42 4.13
N PHE A 71 -0.82 -2.55 4.62
CA PHE A 71 -0.72 -1.98 5.94
C PHE A 71 -1.07 -3.03 7.00
N LEU A 72 -0.24 -3.12 8.04
CA LEU A 72 -0.43 -3.99 9.19
C LEU A 72 -0.49 -3.15 10.45
N GLY A 73 -1.55 -3.32 11.24
CA GLY A 73 -1.71 -2.59 12.49
C GLY A 73 -3.16 -2.55 12.97
N PRO A 74 -3.41 -1.85 14.09
CA PRO A 74 -4.76 -1.69 14.62
C PRO A 74 -5.61 -0.80 13.71
N GLY A 75 -6.93 -1.04 13.72
CA GLY A 75 -7.90 -0.33 12.88
C GLY A 75 -8.34 -1.10 11.65
N ILE A 76 -7.81 -2.31 11.44
CA ILE A 76 -8.21 -3.20 10.34
C ILE A 76 -9.47 -3.99 10.72
N ILE A 77 -9.61 -4.38 11.99
CA ILE A 77 -10.73 -5.23 12.42
C ILE A 77 -12.05 -4.45 12.31
N GLY A 78 -13.04 -5.05 11.65
CA GLY A 78 -14.35 -4.44 11.41
C GLY A 78 -14.43 -3.55 10.16
N GLN A 79 -13.31 -3.38 9.45
CA GLN A 79 -13.28 -2.69 8.16
C GLN A 79 -13.53 -3.66 7.00
N ILE A 80 -14.00 -3.12 5.88
CA ILE A 80 -14.24 -3.87 4.63
C ILE A 80 -13.36 -3.24 3.56
N TYR A 81 -12.57 -4.08 2.89
CA TYR A 81 -11.56 -3.68 1.92
C TYR A 81 -11.85 -4.24 0.53
N ASP A 82 -11.32 -3.59 -0.51
CA ASP A 82 -11.16 -4.20 -1.83
C ASP A 82 -9.89 -5.07 -1.92
N GLY A 83 -9.58 -5.60 -3.11
CA GLY A 83 -8.45 -6.50 -3.35
C GLY A 83 -7.05 -5.90 -3.16
N ILE A 84 -6.96 -4.57 -2.97
CA ILE A 84 -5.68 -3.85 -2.75
C ILE A 84 -5.70 -3.04 -1.44
N GLN A 85 -6.55 -3.45 -0.49
CA GLN A 85 -6.65 -2.86 0.85
C GLN A 85 -7.13 -1.40 0.91
N ARG A 86 -7.98 -0.96 -0.04
CA ARG A 86 -8.70 0.31 0.10
C ARG A 86 -10.02 0.12 0.86
N PRO A 87 -10.29 0.89 1.94
CA PRO A 87 -11.50 0.74 2.73
C PRO A 87 -12.75 1.18 1.94
N LEU A 88 -13.65 0.23 1.67
CA LEU A 88 -14.86 0.44 0.85
C LEU A 88 -15.81 1.48 1.46
N LYS A 89 -15.87 1.58 2.79
CA LYS A 89 -16.69 2.61 3.47
C LYS A 89 -16.19 4.02 3.15
N GLU A 90 -14.87 4.24 3.17
CA GLU A 90 -14.29 5.54 2.86
C GLU A 90 -14.39 5.85 1.36
N LEU A 91 -14.18 4.85 0.50
CA LEU A 91 -14.42 5.00 -0.94
C LEU A 91 -15.88 5.41 -1.22
N SER A 92 -16.85 4.77 -0.56
CA SER A 92 -18.27 5.10 -0.74
C SER A 92 -18.62 6.53 -0.27
N LYS A 93 -17.97 7.04 0.79
CA LYS A 93 -18.14 8.45 1.20
C LYS A 93 -17.67 9.43 0.12
N ILE A 94 -16.64 9.05 -0.65
CA ILE A 94 -16.04 9.90 -1.69
C ILE A 94 -16.81 9.79 -3.01
N SER A 95 -17.16 8.58 -3.46
CA SER A 95 -17.71 8.32 -4.79
C SER A 95 -19.17 7.85 -4.81
N GLY A 96 -19.81 7.75 -3.65
CA GLY A 96 -21.21 7.31 -3.53
C GLY A 96 -21.37 5.81 -3.73
N SER A 97 -22.37 5.42 -4.54
CA SER A 97 -22.72 4.02 -4.77
C SER A 97 -21.82 3.28 -5.77
N TYR A 98 -20.97 4.00 -6.50
CA TYR A 98 -20.04 3.42 -7.48
C TYR A 98 -18.60 3.61 -7.01
N ILE A 99 -17.70 2.67 -7.33
CA ILE A 99 -16.27 2.81 -7.05
C ILE A 99 -15.65 3.67 -8.13
N GLY A 100 -15.24 4.89 -7.77
CA GLY A 100 -14.51 5.77 -8.67
C GLY A 100 -13.09 5.26 -8.94
N ARG A 101 -12.56 5.58 -10.12
CA ARG A 101 -11.22 5.17 -10.56
C ARG A 101 -10.15 6.09 -10.00
N GLY A 102 -9.00 5.54 -9.62
CA GLY A 102 -7.85 6.35 -9.19
C GLY A 102 -8.04 7.03 -7.83
N ILE A 103 -9.05 6.62 -7.06
CA ILE A 103 -9.28 7.15 -5.73
C ILE A 103 -8.24 6.55 -4.78
N THR A 104 -7.52 7.43 -4.10
CA THR A 104 -6.53 7.08 -3.08
C THR A 104 -7.11 7.35 -1.69
N THR A 105 -6.99 6.39 -0.78
CA THR A 105 -7.43 6.50 0.62
C THR A 105 -6.37 5.85 1.52
N THR A 106 -6.34 6.20 2.80
CA THR A 106 -5.52 5.47 3.78
C THR A 106 -6.19 4.13 4.15
N PRO A 107 -5.45 3.02 4.31
CA PRO A 107 -6.03 1.73 4.68
C PRO A 107 -6.70 1.73 6.06
N VAL A 108 -6.25 2.58 6.98
CA VAL A 108 -6.81 2.75 8.32
C VAL A 108 -6.99 4.24 8.63
N ASP A 109 -7.73 4.55 9.69
CA ASP A 109 -7.87 5.90 10.22
C ASP A 109 -6.61 6.28 11.01
N LEU A 110 -5.76 7.11 10.42
CA LEU A 110 -4.52 7.59 11.03
C LEU A 110 -4.74 8.64 12.14
N THR A 111 -5.98 9.11 12.33
CA THR A 111 -6.34 10.09 13.37
C THR A 111 -6.87 9.42 14.64
N LYS A 112 -7.21 8.13 14.56
CA LYS A 112 -7.71 7.36 15.70
C LYS A 112 -6.58 7.10 16.70
N ASN A 113 -6.82 7.51 17.94
CA ASN A 113 -5.90 7.28 19.04
C ASN A 113 -6.20 5.97 19.76
N TYR A 114 -5.15 5.25 20.15
CA TYR A 114 -5.22 4.01 20.91
C TYR A 114 -4.48 4.17 22.23
N HIS A 115 -5.01 3.58 23.30
CA HIS A 115 -4.28 3.46 24.55
C HIS A 115 -3.29 2.29 24.43
N PHE A 116 -2.01 2.62 24.34
CA PHE A 116 -0.93 1.65 24.24
C PHE A 116 -0.43 1.24 25.62
N VAL A 117 -0.35 -0.07 25.85
CA VAL A 117 0.18 -0.67 27.07
C VAL A 117 1.50 -1.37 26.71
N PRO A 118 2.66 -0.81 27.09
CA PRO A 118 3.96 -1.40 26.77
C PRO A 118 4.20 -2.70 27.52
N THR A 119 4.85 -3.67 26.87
CA THR A 119 5.32 -4.93 27.48
C THR A 119 6.85 -5.02 27.60
N VAL A 120 7.56 -4.01 27.10
CA VAL A 120 9.02 -3.88 27.13
C VAL A 120 9.42 -2.53 27.71
N SER A 121 10.64 -2.45 28.23
CA SER A 121 11.23 -1.25 28.83
C SER A 121 12.39 -0.71 28.00
N THR A 122 12.73 0.56 28.20
CA THR A 122 13.94 1.16 27.61
C THR A 122 15.18 0.35 27.98
N GLY A 123 15.99 -0.01 26.98
CA GLY A 123 17.19 -0.83 27.15
C GLY A 123 16.97 -2.32 26.88
N ASP A 124 15.73 -2.79 26.81
CA ASP A 124 15.42 -4.18 26.46
C ASP A 124 15.88 -4.49 25.04
N GLU A 125 16.38 -5.70 24.85
CA GLU A 125 16.74 -6.21 23.54
C GLU A 125 15.50 -6.78 22.85
N VAL A 126 15.20 -6.30 21.65
CA VAL A 126 14.06 -6.74 20.84
C VAL A 126 14.54 -7.20 19.47
N SER A 127 13.82 -8.15 18.89
CA SER A 127 14.09 -8.70 17.56
C SER A 127 12.83 -8.67 16.69
N ALA A 128 12.98 -9.00 15.41
CA ALA A 128 11.85 -9.27 14.52
C ALA A 128 10.76 -10.13 15.21
N GLY A 129 9.52 -9.66 15.17
CA GLY A 129 8.37 -10.33 15.78
C GLY A 129 8.20 -10.15 17.29
N SER A 130 9.15 -9.51 17.99
CA SER A 130 8.97 -9.17 19.42
C SER A 130 7.75 -8.26 19.61
N ILE A 131 6.96 -8.53 20.65
CA ILE A 131 5.82 -7.71 21.05
C ILE A 131 6.33 -6.53 21.87
N LEU A 132 6.10 -5.32 21.38
CA LEU A 132 6.46 -4.06 22.06
C LEU A 132 5.40 -3.67 23.09
N GLY A 133 4.16 -4.08 22.86
CA GLY A 133 3.03 -3.83 23.74
C GLY A 133 1.74 -4.16 23.04
N THR A 134 0.63 -3.80 23.67
CA THR A 134 -0.71 -4.07 23.15
C THR A 134 -1.54 -2.80 23.09
N VAL A 135 -2.53 -2.80 22.20
CA VAL A 135 -3.63 -1.84 22.19
C VAL A 135 -4.95 -2.60 22.24
N LYS A 136 -5.95 -2.04 22.93
CA LYS A 136 -7.31 -2.56 22.86
C LYS A 136 -7.97 -2.07 21.57
N GLU A 137 -8.09 -2.93 20.56
CA GLU A 137 -8.64 -2.54 19.25
C GLU A 137 -10.18 -2.55 19.26
N THR A 138 -10.77 -3.53 19.93
CA THR A 138 -12.21 -3.65 20.20
C THR A 138 -12.43 -4.08 21.65
N ASP A 139 -13.68 -4.12 22.11
CA ASP A 139 -13.99 -4.56 23.47
C ASP A 139 -13.51 -5.97 23.82
N LEU A 140 -13.34 -6.82 22.81
CA LEU A 140 -12.98 -8.23 22.95
C LEU A 140 -11.56 -8.57 22.46
N ILE A 141 -10.89 -7.65 21.76
CA ILE A 141 -9.62 -7.94 21.07
C ILE A 141 -8.54 -6.97 21.52
N GLU A 142 -7.48 -7.56 22.08
CA GLU A 142 -6.18 -6.92 22.25
C GLU A 142 -5.30 -7.21 21.03
N HIS A 143 -4.74 -6.14 20.46
CA HIS A 143 -3.89 -6.20 19.29
C HIS A 143 -2.44 -5.98 19.70
N SER A 144 -1.56 -6.93 19.36
CA SER A 144 -0.13 -6.84 19.67
C SER A 144 0.61 -5.96 18.65
N ILE A 145 1.33 -4.96 19.15
CA ILE A 145 2.23 -4.13 18.34
C ILE A 145 3.59 -4.82 18.31
N MET A 146 4.04 -5.21 17.13
CA MET A 146 5.23 -6.04 16.95
C MET A 146 6.33 -5.32 16.18
N VAL A 147 7.57 -5.72 16.43
CA VAL A 147 8.73 -5.32 15.64
C VAL A 147 8.64 -5.93 14.23
N PRO A 148 8.80 -5.14 13.14
CA PRO A 148 8.75 -5.65 11.77
C PRO A 148 9.78 -6.76 11.51
N PRO A 149 9.49 -7.70 10.60
CA PRO A 149 10.28 -8.93 10.43
C PRO A 149 11.72 -8.71 9.93
N TYR A 150 12.01 -7.56 9.33
CA TYR A 150 13.33 -7.25 8.76
C TYR A 150 14.22 -6.42 9.70
N HIS A 151 13.77 -6.14 10.92
CA HIS A 151 14.59 -5.46 11.91
C HIS A 151 15.62 -6.41 12.53
N LYS A 152 16.88 -5.96 12.55
CA LYS A 152 17.94 -6.61 13.32
C LYS A 152 17.67 -6.43 14.81
N VAL A 153 18.27 -7.32 15.60
CA VAL A 153 18.30 -7.22 17.07
C VAL A 153 18.82 -5.84 17.46
N ALA A 154 18.06 -5.13 18.30
CA ALA A 154 18.38 -3.77 18.73
C ALA A 154 17.90 -3.54 20.16
N ARG A 155 18.50 -2.55 20.83
CA ARG A 155 18.02 -2.08 22.13
C ARG A 155 16.96 -1.03 21.95
N LEU A 156 15.86 -1.17 22.69
CA LEU A 156 14.76 -0.22 22.67
C LEU A 156 15.20 1.13 23.26
N GLN A 157 14.91 2.21 22.54
CA GLN A 157 15.09 3.58 22.99
C GLN A 157 13.80 4.36 22.73
N ILE A 158 13.32 5.09 23.73
CA ILE A 158 12.17 5.99 23.59
C ILE A 158 12.72 7.36 23.18
N LEU A 159 12.17 7.93 22.11
CA LEU A 159 12.45 9.29 21.65
C LEU A 159 11.56 10.32 22.36
#